data_AF-A0A7Y7Y5J4-F1
#
_entry.id   AF-A0A7Y7Y5J4-F1
#
_cell.length_a   1.000
_cell.length_b   1.000
_cell.length_c   1.000
_cell.angle_alpha   90.00
_cell.angle_beta   90.00
_cell.angle_gamma   90.00
#
_symmetry.space_group_name_H-M   'P 1'
#
loop_
_entity.id
_entity.type
_entity.pdbx_description
1 polymer ?
#
loop_
_entity_poly.entity_id
_entity_poly.type
_entity_poly.pdbx_seq_one_letter_code
_entity_poly.pdbx_strand_id
1 'polypeptide(L)'
;MVKKITPDPPPVTSDPVESMRPDAARLLDTLAVTLSKTVNHADPLRPTIFAIQPGVTAHDALSYVSNLLEVAELNGDEISLHTNPVERTLFWGMLHSVEMAKAVVDALLQGAPPALDGRPSD
;
A
#
# COMPACT_ATOMS: atom_id res chain seq x y z
N MET A 1 -16.98 -25.58 58.48
CA MET A 1 -16.86 -24.16 58.09
C MET A 1 -16.68 -24.09 56.57
N VAL A 2 -17.13 -23.01 55.96
CA VAL A 2 -17.84 -22.91 54.67
C VAL A 2 -16.98 -23.20 53.42
N LYS A 3 -17.48 -24.03 52.49
CA LYS A 3 -16.91 -24.20 51.14
C LYS A 3 -17.29 -22.98 50.29
N LYS A 4 -16.30 -22.18 49.88
CA LYS A 4 -16.46 -21.02 49.00
C LYS A 4 -16.85 -21.51 47.60
N ILE A 5 -18.10 -21.26 47.21
CA ILE A 5 -18.63 -21.55 45.87
C ILE A 5 -18.22 -20.38 44.98
N THR A 6 -17.31 -20.60 44.05
CA THR A 6 -16.97 -19.61 43.02
C THR A 6 -17.99 -19.75 41.89
N PRO A 7 -18.68 -18.68 41.46
CA PRO A 7 -19.62 -18.77 40.34
C PRO A 7 -18.85 -18.89 39.03
N ASP A 8 -19.31 -19.78 38.14
CA ASP A 8 -18.78 -19.93 36.80
C ASP A 8 -18.99 -18.66 35.96
N PRO A 9 -18.04 -18.26 35.10
CA PRO A 9 -18.23 -17.16 34.16
C PRO A 9 -19.28 -17.54 33.10
N PRO A 10 -20.05 -16.56 32.57
CA PRO A 10 -21.02 -16.84 31.53
C PRO A 10 -20.30 -17.34 30.25
N PRO A 11 -20.95 -18.22 29.46
CA PRO A 11 -20.39 -18.68 28.20
C PRO A 11 -20.25 -17.49 27.25
N VAL A 12 -19.01 -17.20 26.85
CA VAL A 12 -18.72 -16.34 25.72
C VAL A 12 -19.33 -16.99 24.49
N THR A 13 -20.49 -16.49 24.08
CA THR A 13 -21.04 -16.76 22.75
C THR A 13 -20.12 -16.01 21.80
N SER A 14 -19.13 -16.72 21.27
CA SER A 14 -18.32 -16.26 20.17
C SER A 14 -19.19 -16.28 18.92
N ASP A 15 -20.02 -15.23 18.76
CA ASP A 15 -20.51 -14.90 17.43
C ASP A 15 -19.27 -14.68 16.56
N PRO A 16 -19.12 -15.40 15.44
CA PRO A 16 -18.11 -15.03 14.47
C PRO A 16 -18.57 -13.68 13.94
N VAL A 17 -17.95 -12.61 14.45
CA VAL A 17 -17.94 -11.32 13.79
C VAL A 17 -17.21 -11.58 12.49
N GLU A 18 -17.96 -11.98 11.47
CA GLU A 18 -17.52 -12.03 10.09
C GLU A 18 -17.02 -10.61 9.80
N SER A 19 -15.69 -10.49 9.85
CA SER A 19 -14.96 -9.26 9.60
C SER A 19 -15.30 -8.86 8.18
N MET A 20 -16.35 -8.05 8.03
CA MET A 20 -16.82 -7.45 6.79
C MET A 20 -15.85 -6.34 6.34
N ARG A 21 -14.54 -6.57 6.52
CA ARG A 21 -13.52 -5.80 5.83
C ARG A 21 -13.78 -6.04 4.36
N PRO A 22 -14.09 -4.99 3.58
CA PRO A 22 -14.05 -5.10 2.14
C PRO A 22 -12.71 -5.69 1.78
N ASP A 23 -12.74 -6.86 1.16
CA ASP A 23 -11.54 -7.56 0.72
C ASP A 23 -10.80 -6.57 -0.19
N ALA A 24 -9.62 -6.10 0.21
CA ALA A 24 -8.84 -5.14 -0.57
C ALA A 24 -8.65 -5.66 -2.02
N ALA A 25 -8.62 -6.99 -2.15
CA ALA A 25 -8.81 -7.76 -3.37
C ALA A 25 -9.88 -7.18 -4.32
N ARG A 26 -11.14 -7.07 -3.86
CA ARG A 26 -12.27 -6.61 -4.68
C ARG A 26 -12.15 -5.12 -5.03
N LEU A 27 -11.37 -4.35 -4.26
CA LEU A 27 -11.13 -2.93 -4.49
C LEU A 27 -10.09 -2.68 -5.59
N LEU A 28 -9.03 -3.48 -5.65
CA LEU A 28 -8.09 -3.40 -6.78
C LEU A 28 -8.72 -3.96 -8.06
N ASP A 29 -9.57 -4.98 -7.97
CA ASP A 29 -10.36 -5.46 -9.11
C ASP A 29 -11.34 -4.40 -9.64
N THR A 30 -11.76 -3.44 -8.81
CA THR A 30 -12.58 -2.29 -9.27
C THR A 30 -11.74 -1.20 -9.94
N LEU A 31 -10.42 -1.14 -9.69
CA LEU A 31 -9.48 -0.30 -10.42
C LEU A 31 -9.04 -1.03 -11.69
N ALA A 32 -9.83 -0.90 -12.76
CA ALA A 32 -9.66 -1.69 -13.99
C ALA A 32 -8.23 -1.65 -14.59
N VAL A 33 -7.86 -0.51 -15.16
CA VAL A 33 -6.55 -0.30 -15.79
C VAL A 33 -6.18 1.17 -15.69
N THR A 34 -4.89 1.44 -15.77
CA THR A 34 -4.39 2.79 -16.02
C THR A 34 -5.02 3.36 -17.29
N LEU A 35 -5.35 4.64 -17.22
CA LEU A 35 -5.69 5.46 -18.37
C LEU A 35 -4.43 6.18 -18.85
N SER A 36 -4.42 6.57 -20.13
CA SER A 36 -3.36 7.44 -20.62
C SER A 36 -3.38 8.76 -19.86
N LYS A 37 -2.26 9.10 -19.23
CA LYS A 37 -2.09 10.34 -18.48
C LYS A 37 -0.69 10.88 -18.68
N THR A 38 -0.60 12.11 -19.16
CA THR A 38 0.66 12.86 -19.26
C THR A 38 1.14 13.25 -17.86
N VAL A 39 2.42 12.99 -17.56
CA VAL A 39 3.07 13.45 -16.33
C VAL A 39 3.38 14.94 -16.45
N ASN A 40 2.54 15.78 -15.84
CA ASN A 40 2.73 17.23 -15.89
C ASN A 40 3.92 17.64 -15.02
N HIS A 41 5.04 17.99 -15.66
CA HIS A 41 6.08 18.80 -15.04
C HIS A 41 5.59 20.25 -15.12
N ALA A 42 5.56 20.97 -14.00
CA ALA A 42 4.90 22.26 -13.79
C ALA A 42 5.29 23.44 -14.72
N ASP A 43 5.95 23.18 -15.86
CA ASP A 43 6.26 24.09 -16.94
C ASP A 43 5.25 23.93 -18.10
N PRO A 44 4.30 24.87 -18.27
CA PRO A 44 3.29 24.83 -19.34
C PRO A 44 3.87 24.89 -20.77
N LEU A 45 5.15 25.25 -20.92
CA LEU A 45 5.80 25.46 -22.21
C LEU A 45 6.63 24.26 -22.67
N ARG A 46 6.72 23.19 -21.87
CA ARG A 46 7.46 21.98 -22.22
C ARG A 46 6.53 20.80 -22.48
N PRO A 47 6.57 20.19 -23.68
CA PRO A 47 5.84 18.96 -23.90
C PRO A 47 6.34 17.90 -22.93
N THR A 48 5.40 17.26 -22.24
CA THR A 48 5.68 16.16 -21.33
C THR A 48 6.28 14.99 -22.11
N ILE A 49 7.46 14.53 -21.71
CA ILE A 49 8.16 13.41 -22.36
C ILE A 49 7.74 12.04 -21.80
N PHE A 50 7.01 12.00 -20.68
CA PHE A 50 6.56 10.77 -20.03
C PHE A 50 5.03 10.72 -19.90
N ALA A 51 4.44 9.63 -20.36
CA ALA A 51 3.02 9.35 -20.16
C ALA A 51 2.84 7.97 -19.53
N ILE A 52 1.89 7.85 -18.61
CA ILE A 52 1.41 6.57 -18.15
C ILE A 52 0.71 5.90 -19.34
N GLN A 53 1.16 4.70 -19.70
CA GLN A 53 0.56 3.94 -20.80
C GLN A 53 -0.80 3.39 -20.35
N PRO A 54 -1.83 3.43 -21.20
CA PRO A 54 -3.11 2.81 -20.88
C PRO A 54 -2.98 1.29 -20.82
N GLY A 55 -3.86 0.63 -20.06
CA GLY A 55 -3.97 -0.83 -20.06
C GLY A 55 -3.03 -1.56 -19.08
N VAL A 56 -2.20 -0.86 -18.32
CA VAL A 56 -1.46 -1.44 -17.19
C VAL A 56 -2.45 -1.72 -16.06
N THR A 57 -2.42 -2.93 -15.51
CA THR A 57 -3.31 -3.33 -14.41
C THR A 57 -3.01 -2.53 -13.14
N ALA A 58 -3.99 -2.39 -12.24
CA ALA A 58 -3.75 -1.74 -10.96
C ALA A 58 -2.66 -2.45 -10.14
N HIS A 59 -2.61 -3.78 -10.20
CA HIS A 59 -1.59 -4.59 -9.54
C HIS A 59 -0.17 -4.25 -10.05
N ASP A 60 0.03 -4.25 -11.37
CA ASP A 60 1.35 -3.97 -11.96
C ASP A 60 1.77 -2.52 -11.73
N ALA A 61 0.83 -1.58 -11.85
CA ALA A 61 1.07 -0.17 -11.57
C ALA A 61 1.48 0.05 -10.11
N LEU A 62 0.77 -0.55 -9.15
CA LEU A 62 1.08 -0.44 -7.72
C LEU A 62 2.38 -1.15 -7.37
N SER A 63 2.68 -2.30 -7.99
CA SER A 63 3.96 -3.00 -7.84
C SER A 63 5.12 -2.10 -8.27
N TYR A 64 4.97 -1.42 -9.41
CA TYR A 64 5.97 -0.48 -9.88
C TYR A 64 6.12 0.74 -8.94
N VAL A 65 5.00 1.28 -8.43
CA VAL A 65 5.02 2.37 -7.44
C VAL A 65 5.73 1.94 -6.16
N SER A 66 5.50 0.72 -5.65
CA SER A 66 6.20 0.21 -4.46
C SER A 66 7.71 0.19 -4.65
N ASN A 67 8.19 -0.29 -5.80
CA ASN A 67 9.62 -0.29 -6.14
C ASN A 67 10.19 1.14 -6.22
N LEU A 68 9.45 2.10 -6.78
CA LEU A 68 9.89 3.50 -6.83
C LEU A 68 9.98 4.13 -5.43
N LEU A 69 9.04 3.80 -4.53
CA LEU A 69 9.06 4.27 -3.15
C LEU A 69 10.21 3.65 -2.37
N GLU A 70 10.51 2.36 -2.57
CA GLU A 70 11.69 1.71 -1.99
C GLU A 70 13.01 2.38 -2.44
N VAL A 71 13.13 2.70 -3.73
CA VAL A 71 14.29 3.46 -4.24
C VAL A 71 14.36 4.86 -3.60
N ALA A 72 13.21 5.52 -3.40
CA ALA A 72 13.17 6.82 -2.74
C ALA A 72 13.58 6.74 -1.27
N GLU A 73 13.19 5.68 -0.55
CA GLU A 73 13.61 5.39 0.83
C GLU A 73 15.13 5.19 0.92
N LEU A 74 15.68 4.29 0.10
CA LEU A 74 17.12 4.01 0.07
C LEU A 74 17.96 5.26 -0.26
N ASN A 75 17.51 6.04 -1.25
CA ASN A 75 18.17 7.31 -1.58
C ASN A 75 18.02 8.31 -0.43
N GLY A 76 16.88 8.31 0.24
CA GLY A 76 16.62 9.21 1.36
C GLY A 76 17.49 8.91 2.56
N ASP A 77 17.65 7.64 2.93
CA ASP A 77 18.55 7.22 3.99
C ASP A 77 19.98 7.72 3.73
N GLU A 78 20.50 7.53 2.52
CA GLU A 78 21.84 8.00 2.15
C GLU A 78 21.98 9.53 2.21
N ILE A 79 20.98 10.28 1.72
CA ILE A 79 20.97 11.74 1.79
C ILE A 79 20.92 12.22 3.25
N SER A 80 20.14 11.54 4.10
CA SER A 80 19.94 11.93 5.50
C SER A 80 21.26 11.95 6.30
N LEU A 81 22.22 11.10 5.93
CA LEU A 81 23.56 11.05 6.54
C LEU A 81 24.37 12.33 6.32
N HIS A 82 24.09 13.06 5.25
CA HIS A 82 24.86 14.20 4.77
C HIS A 82 24.18 15.56 5.03
N THR A 83 22.94 15.57 5.52
CA THR A 83 22.19 16.80 5.81
C THR A 83 22.58 17.40 7.17
N ASN A 84 22.53 18.74 7.27
CA ASN A 84 22.72 19.41 8.56
C ASN A 84 21.56 19.08 9.52
N PRO A 85 21.72 19.25 10.85
CA PRO A 85 20.73 18.79 11.82
C PRO A 85 19.31 19.33 11.63
N VAL A 86 19.15 20.59 11.18
CA VAL A 86 17.82 21.19 10.98
C VAL A 86 17.15 20.63 9.74
N GLU A 87 17.88 20.60 8.63
CA GLU A 87 17.40 19.99 7.37
C GLU A 87 17.10 18.50 7.56
N ARG A 88 17.90 17.80 8.36
CA ARG A 88 17.72 16.38 8.66
C ARG A 88 16.38 16.09 9.31
N THR A 89 15.92 16.93 10.25
CA THR A 89 14.59 16.75 10.87
C THR A 89 13.46 16.93 9.85
N LEU A 90 13.55 17.96 8.99
CA LEU A 90 12.56 18.16 7.93
C LEU A 90 12.59 17.00 6.91
N PHE A 91 13.79 16.55 6.56
CA PHE A 91 14.02 15.45 5.65
C PHE A 91 13.45 14.13 6.19
N TRP A 92 13.65 13.83 7.47
CA TRP A 92 13.04 12.67 8.12
C TRP A 92 11.51 12.71 8.09
N GLY A 93 10.90 13.88 8.26
CA GLY A 93 9.45 14.02 8.14
C GLY A 93 8.94 13.70 6.73
N MET A 94 9.68 14.12 5.70
CA MET A 94 9.41 13.74 4.31
C MET A 94 9.61 12.24 4.10
N LEU A 95 10.71 11.65 4.60
CA LEU A 95 11.04 10.24 4.43
C LEU A 95 9.99 9.33 5.06
N HIS A 96 9.49 9.64 6.26
CA HIS A 96 8.37 8.92 6.88
C HIS A 96 7.10 8.97 6.01
N SER A 97 6.88 10.05 5.26
CA SER A 97 5.73 10.13 4.35
C SER A 97 5.88 9.14 3.18
N VAL A 98 7.11 8.90 2.72
CA VAL A 98 7.43 7.89 1.69
C VAL A 98 7.25 6.48 2.25
N GLU A 99 7.83 6.19 3.41
CA GLU A 99 7.68 4.90 4.11
C GLU A 99 6.21 4.54 4.33
N MET A 100 5.41 5.51 4.79
CA MET A 100 3.98 5.31 4.98
C MET A 100 3.25 5.04 3.66
N ALA A 101 3.60 5.75 2.59
CA ALA A 101 3.02 5.50 1.28
C ALA A 101 3.36 4.09 0.78
N LYS A 102 4.62 3.65 0.96
CA LYS A 102 5.05 2.30 0.59
C LYS A 102 4.29 1.24 1.38
N ALA A 103 4.21 1.40 2.69
CA ALA A 103 3.50 0.46 3.56
C ALA A 103 2.01 0.30 3.15
N VAL A 104 1.34 1.40 2.77
CA VAL A 104 -0.03 1.35 2.26
C VAL A 104 -0.10 0.62 0.91
N VAL A 105 0.81 0.89 -0.02
CA VAL A 105 0.85 0.22 -1.33
C VAL A 105 1.12 -1.28 -1.16
N ASP A 106 2.06 -1.66 -0.30
CA ASP A 106 2.38 -3.06 -0.02
C ASP A 106 1.20 -3.78 0.63
N ALA A 107 0.48 -3.12 1.53
CA ALA A 107 -0.74 -3.67 2.12
C ALA A 107 -1.85 -3.89 1.08
N LEU A 108 -2.00 -2.98 0.10
CA LEU A 108 -2.95 -3.15 -1.00
C LEU A 108 -2.57 -4.32 -1.90
N LEU A 109 -1.28 -4.48 -2.23
CA LEU A 109 -0.77 -5.59 -3.05
C LEU A 109 -0.93 -6.94 -2.35
N GLN A 110 -0.59 -7.04 -1.05
CA GLN A 110 -0.76 -8.27 -0.26
C GLN A 110 -2.22 -8.68 -0.10
N GLY A 111 -3.14 -7.71 -0.10
CA GLY A 111 -4.56 -7.96 -0.07
C GLY A 111 -5.16 -8.36 -1.42
N ALA A 112 -4.40 -8.34 -2.52
CA ALA A 112 -4.88 -8.76 -3.84
C ALA A 112 -4.92 -10.30 -3.94
N PRO A 113 -5.94 -10.89 -4.58
CA PRO A 113 -5.97 -12.32 -4.79
C PRO A 113 -4.91 -12.68 -5.85
N PRO A 114 -4.27 -13.86 -5.77
CA PRO A 114 -3.40 -14.31 -6.84
C PRO A 114 -4.19 -14.36 -8.14
N ALA A 115 -3.65 -13.79 -9.21
CA ALA A 115 -4.28 -13.81 -10.53
C ALA A 115 -4.69 -15.25 -10.84
N LEU A 116 -6.00 -15.48 -11.07
CA LEU A 116 -6.52 -16.77 -11.46
C LEU A 116 -5.87 -17.14 -12.80
N ASP A 117 -4.79 -17.90 -12.71
CA ASP A 117 -4.05 -18.43 -13.85
C ASP A 117 -5.05 -19.29 -14.62
N GLY A 118 -5.52 -18.78 -15.76
CA GLY A 118 -6.60 -19.35 -16.57
C GLY A 118 -6.21 -20.64 -17.29
N ARG A 119 -5.56 -21.58 -16.60
CA ARG A 119 -5.31 -22.91 -17.13
C ARG A 119 -6.58 -23.76 -17.00
N PRO A 120 -7.20 -24.18 -18.11
CA PRO A 120 -8.21 -25.22 -18.03
C PRO A 120 -7.55 -26.48 -17.50
N SER A 121 -8.11 -27.04 -16.43
CA SER A 121 -7.82 -28.41 -16.03
C SER A 121 -8.33 -29.33 -17.15
N ASP A 122 -7.40 -29.99 -17.85
CA ASP A 122 -7.69 -31.16 -18.68
C ASP A 122 -8.24 -32.32 -17.82
#